data_AF-A0A0G4MH33-F1
#
_entry.id   AF-A0A0G4MH33-F1
#
_cell.length_a   1.000
_cell.length_b   1.000
_cell.length_c   1.000
_cell.angle_alpha   90.00
_cell.angle_beta   90.00
_cell.angle_gamma   90.00
#
_symmetry.space_group_name_H-M   'P 1'
#
loop_
_entity.id
_entity.type
_entity.pdbx_description
1 polymer ?
#
loop_
_entity_poly.entity_id
_entity_poly.type
_entity_poly.pdbx_seq_one_letter_code
_entity_poly.pdbx_strand_id
1 'polypeptide(L)'
;FFDGVKAACFPCGTALGATFNTALLEEAGRKMGEEAKLKGAHCILGPTINMQRAPLGGRGFESIGKDPVLAGLGSAAICNGIQSTGVQATPKHFVCNDQEHRRNAVQSILTERALREIYAMPFQL
;
A
#
# COMPACT_ATOMS: atom_id res chain seq x y z
N PHE A 1 21.67 5.01 -12.41
CA PHE A 1 20.69 6.11 -12.56
C PHE A 1 21.21 7.27 -11.73
N PHE A 2 21.77 8.30 -12.37
CA PHE A 2 22.09 9.57 -11.72
C PHE A 2 21.08 10.62 -12.22
N ASP A 3 20.80 11.63 -11.40
CA ASP A 3 19.94 12.79 -11.71
C ASP A 3 18.44 12.52 -11.92
N GLY A 4 17.81 11.78 -11.01
CA GLY A 4 16.35 11.70 -10.93
C GLY A 4 15.69 13.02 -10.52
N VAL A 5 14.49 13.30 -11.04
CA VAL A 5 13.68 14.47 -10.64
C VAL A 5 13.36 14.39 -9.14
N LYS A 6 13.51 15.50 -8.42
CA LYS A 6 13.19 15.58 -6.98
C LYS A 6 11.71 15.29 -6.74
N ALA A 7 11.41 14.61 -5.65
CA ALA A 7 10.05 14.30 -5.20
C ALA A 7 9.96 14.36 -3.67
N ALA A 8 8.75 14.57 -3.17
CA ALA A 8 8.47 14.44 -1.74
C ALA A 8 8.49 12.97 -1.32
N CYS A 9 9.27 12.65 -0.29
CA CYS A 9 9.29 11.32 0.33
C CYS A 9 8.39 11.35 1.57
N PHE A 10 7.33 10.54 1.56
CA PHE A 10 6.42 10.39 2.68
C PHE A 10 6.94 9.32 3.66
N PRO A 11 6.47 9.31 4.93
CA PRO A 11 6.71 8.20 5.83
C PRO A 11 6.28 6.86 5.19
N CYS A 12 6.95 5.77 5.56
CA CYS A 12 6.63 4.45 5.03
C CYS A 12 5.23 3.95 5.46
N GLY A 13 4.72 2.92 4.80
CA GLY A 13 3.36 2.41 4.99
C GLY A 13 3.04 2.07 6.45
N THR A 14 3.95 1.42 7.18
CA THR A 14 3.72 1.07 8.59
C THR A 14 3.70 2.28 9.50
N ALA A 15 4.47 3.33 9.19
CA ALA A 15 4.43 4.60 9.93
C ALA A 15 3.14 5.37 9.66
N LEU A 16 2.67 5.36 8.41
CA LEU A 16 1.37 5.91 8.02
C LEU A 16 0.23 5.18 8.72
N GLY A 17 0.22 3.84 8.69
CA GLY A 17 -0.77 3.01 9.38
C GLY A 17 -0.80 3.22 10.89
N ALA A 18 0.36 3.44 11.51
CA ALA A 18 0.48 3.71 12.94
C ALA A 18 -0.17 5.03 13.40
N THR A 19 -0.61 5.89 12.48
CA THR A 19 -1.39 7.09 12.82
C THR A 19 -2.83 6.79 13.21
N PHE A 20 -3.39 5.65 12.76
CA PHE A 20 -4.82 5.31 12.92
C PHE A 20 -5.77 6.45 12.50
N ASN A 21 -5.38 7.26 11.52
CA ASN A 21 -6.10 8.47 11.14
C ASN A 21 -6.38 8.49 9.63
N THR A 22 -7.57 8.04 9.23
CA THR A 22 -7.97 7.98 7.82
C THR A 22 -8.02 9.34 7.13
N ALA A 23 -8.44 10.39 7.83
CA ALA A 23 -8.45 11.75 7.27
C ALA A 23 -7.03 12.23 6.92
N LEU A 24 -6.06 11.94 7.80
CA LEU A 24 -4.65 12.26 7.54
C LEU A 24 -4.07 11.42 6.39
N LEU A 25 -4.48 10.15 6.27
CA LEU A 25 -4.06 9.28 5.17
C LEU A 25 -4.65 9.71 3.83
N GLU A 26 -5.88 10.20 3.81
CA GLU A 26 -6.50 10.79 2.63
C GLU A 26 -5.79 12.08 2.22
N GLU A 27 -5.43 12.94 3.17
CA GLU A 27 -4.62 14.12 2.90
C GLU A 27 -3.25 13.75 2.32
N ALA A 28 -2.57 12.76 2.89
CA ALA A 28 -1.32 12.24 2.35
C ALA A 28 -1.49 11.73 0.91
N GLY A 29 -2.55 10.96 0.64
CA GLY A 29 -2.90 10.49 -0.70
C GLY A 29 -3.11 11.64 -1.70
N ARG A 30 -3.82 12.70 -1.29
CA ARG A 30 -4.01 13.91 -2.11
C ARG A 30 -2.67 14.57 -2.45
N LYS A 31 -1.76 14.69 -1.47
CA LYS A 31 -0.40 15.22 -1.72
C LYS A 31 0.42 14.33 -2.64
N MET A 32 0.29 13.01 -2.54
CA MET A 32 0.92 12.09 -3.49
C MET A 32 0.37 12.28 -4.92
N GLY A 33 -0.94 12.47 -5.06
CA GLY A 33 -1.59 12.74 -6.35
C GLY A 33 -1.14 14.07 -6.98
N GLU A 34 -1.09 15.15 -6.19
CA GLU A 34 -0.55 16.45 -6.61
C GLU A 34 0.91 16.30 -7.09
N GLU A 35 1.73 15.57 -6.33
CA GLU A 35 3.11 15.26 -6.70
C GLU A 35 3.18 14.51 -8.03
N ALA A 36 2.38 13.47 -8.25
CA ALA A 36 2.37 12.70 -9.50
C ALA A 36 2.03 13.57 -10.72
N LYS A 37 1.06 14.49 -10.60
CA LYS A 37 0.70 15.42 -11.69
C LYS A 37 1.86 16.33 -12.07
N LEU A 38 2.60 16.85 -11.09
CA LEU A 38 3.79 17.68 -11.34
C LEU A 38 4.88 16.92 -12.11
N LYS A 39 4.90 15.58 -12.06
CA LYS A 39 5.84 14.71 -12.79
C LYS A 39 5.23 14.11 -14.05
N GLY A 40 4.01 14.50 -14.44
CA GLY A 40 3.32 13.97 -15.61
C GLY A 40 2.90 12.49 -15.48
N ALA A 41 2.83 11.96 -14.25
CA ALA A 41 2.41 10.59 -14.00
C ALA A 41 0.89 10.51 -13.82
N HIS A 42 0.26 9.56 -14.51
CA HIS A 42 -1.19 9.34 -14.49
C HIS A 42 -1.63 8.28 -13.47
N CYS A 43 -0.70 7.41 -13.06
CA CYS A 43 -0.94 6.36 -12.08
C CYS A 43 0.19 6.34 -11.05
N ILE A 44 -0.15 6.12 -9.78
CA ILE A 44 0.79 5.83 -8.70
C ILE A 44 0.77 4.33 -8.44
N LEU A 45 1.94 3.70 -8.47
CA LEU A 45 2.10 2.28 -8.17
C LEU A 45 2.05 2.03 -6.65
N GLY A 46 0.89 2.25 -6.05
CA GLY A 46 0.60 2.06 -4.63
C GLY A 46 -0.85 2.40 -4.28
N PRO A 47 -1.28 2.20 -3.03
CA PRO A 47 -0.47 1.77 -1.88
C PRO A 47 -0.11 0.28 -1.89
N THR A 48 0.88 -0.10 -1.07
CA THR A 48 1.18 -1.51 -0.81
C THR A 48 0.36 -1.99 0.39
N ILE A 49 -0.31 -3.13 0.24
CA ILE A 49 -1.31 -3.65 1.19
C ILE A 49 -1.19 -5.17 1.38
N ASN A 50 0.01 -5.73 1.18
CA ASN A 50 0.34 -7.07 1.64
C ASN A 50 0.41 -7.13 3.17
N MET A 51 0.33 -8.32 3.75
CA MET A 51 0.18 -8.52 5.19
C MET A 51 1.52 -8.85 5.84
N GLN A 52 1.86 -8.19 6.94
CA GLN A 52 3.02 -8.57 7.76
C GLN A 52 2.71 -9.81 8.61
N ARG A 53 2.54 -10.96 7.95
CA ARG A 53 2.37 -12.28 8.60
C ARG A 53 3.51 -12.58 9.58
N ALA A 54 4.73 -12.16 9.22
CA ALA A 54 5.93 -12.30 10.02
C ALA A 54 6.72 -10.97 9.98
N PRO A 55 7.49 -10.65 11.04
CA PRO A 55 8.22 -9.38 11.13
C PRO A 55 9.43 -9.29 10.18
N LEU A 56 9.85 -10.40 9.57
CA LEU A 56 11.06 -10.49 8.76
C LEU A 56 10.83 -10.26 7.26
N GLY A 57 9.62 -9.87 6.85
CA GLY A 57 9.31 -9.57 5.45
C GLY A 57 10.12 -8.35 4.96
N GLY A 58 10.93 -8.52 3.92
CA GLY A 58 11.80 -7.46 3.39
C GLY A 58 11.06 -6.20 2.89
N ARG A 59 9.75 -6.32 2.59
CA ARG A 59 8.87 -5.20 2.22
C ARG A 59 7.79 -4.91 3.25
N GLY A 60 7.91 -5.44 4.46
CA GLY A 60 6.94 -5.22 5.53
C GLY A 60 6.72 -3.74 5.83
N PHE A 61 7.76 -2.90 5.70
CA PHE A 61 7.69 -1.46 5.93
C PHE A 61 6.84 -0.69 4.90
N GLU A 62 6.68 -1.22 3.69
CA GLU A 62 5.94 -0.55 2.60
C GLU A 62 4.42 -0.72 2.76
N SER A 63 3.99 -1.79 3.44
CA SER A 63 2.58 -2.09 3.72
C SER A 63 2.03 -1.35 4.94
N ILE A 64 0.70 -1.16 4.99
CA ILE A 64 0.03 -0.34 6.02
C ILE A 64 0.09 -0.96 7.43
N GLY A 65 -0.17 -2.26 7.57
CA GLY A 65 -0.22 -2.90 8.89
C GLY A 65 -0.69 -4.35 8.84
N LYS A 66 -0.50 -5.07 9.95
CA LYS A 66 -0.77 -6.51 10.05
C LYS A 66 -2.25 -6.86 10.23
N ASP A 67 -3.06 -5.88 10.59
CA ASP A 67 -4.50 -6.03 10.78
C ASP A 67 -5.21 -5.71 9.46
N PRO A 68 -6.07 -6.60 8.94
CA PRO A 68 -6.66 -6.42 7.62
C PRO A 68 -7.64 -5.25 7.53
N VAL A 69 -8.30 -4.88 8.63
CA VAL A 69 -9.23 -3.75 8.66
C VAL A 69 -8.47 -2.43 8.65
N LEU A 70 -7.43 -2.32 9.49
CA LEU A 70 -6.51 -1.18 9.48
C LEU A 70 -5.85 -1.01 8.09
N ALA A 71 -5.36 -2.10 7.51
CA ALA A 71 -4.72 -2.06 6.20
C ALA A 71 -5.70 -1.66 5.10
N GLY A 72 -6.91 -2.23 5.09
CA GLY A 72 -7.96 -1.90 4.12
C GLY A 72 -8.39 -0.45 4.22
N LEU A 73 -8.90 -0.02 5.38
CA LEU A 73 -9.40 1.36 5.57
C LEU A 73 -8.31 2.42 5.36
N GLY A 74 -7.09 2.15 5.83
CA GLY A 74 -5.96 3.05 5.62
C GLY A 74 -5.57 3.16 4.15
N SER A 75 -5.61 2.05 3.41
CA SER A 75 -5.33 2.05 1.98
C SER A 75 -6.42 2.70 1.15
N ALA A 76 -7.70 2.46 1.48
CA ALA A 76 -8.84 3.10 0.84
C ALA A 76 -8.77 4.62 0.99
N ALA A 77 -8.41 5.12 2.18
CA ALA A 77 -8.19 6.55 2.41
C ALA A 77 -7.09 7.13 1.50
N ILE A 78 -5.93 6.46 1.41
CA ILE A 78 -4.84 6.88 0.50
C ILE A 78 -5.32 6.86 -0.96
N CYS A 79 -6.00 5.81 -1.40
CA CYS A 79 -6.55 5.70 -2.74
C CYS A 79 -7.53 6.82 -3.07
N ASN A 80 -8.47 7.12 -2.16
CA ASN A 80 -9.43 8.22 -2.32
C ASN A 80 -8.70 9.55 -2.44
N GLY A 81 -7.70 9.80 -1.59
CA GLY A 81 -6.85 10.98 -1.67
C GLY A 81 -6.15 11.12 -3.01
N ILE A 82 -5.48 10.07 -3.48
CA ILE A 82 -4.80 10.06 -4.79
C ILE A 82 -5.81 10.36 -5.91
N GLN A 83 -6.92 9.62 -5.94
CA GLN A 83 -7.93 9.71 -7.00
C GLN A 83 -8.70 11.02 -7.02
N SER A 84 -8.83 11.71 -5.88
CA SER A 84 -9.41 13.06 -5.82
C SER A 84 -8.68 14.08 -6.70
N THR A 85 -7.41 13.81 -7.06
CA THR A 85 -6.59 14.70 -7.89
C THR A 85 -6.69 14.42 -9.40
N GLY A 86 -7.38 13.33 -9.79
CA GLY A 86 -7.45 12.81 -11.16
C GLY A 86 -6.35 11.79 -11.51
N VAL A 87 -5.46 11.45 -10.57
CA VAL A 87 -4.43 10.40 -10.72
C VAL A 87 -4.98 9.06 -10.24
N GLN A 88 -4.64 7.95 -10.90
CA GLN A 88 -5.10 6.62 -10.49
C GLN A 88 -4.20 6.02 -9.39
N ALA A 89 -4.80 5.41 -8.38
CA ALA A 89 -4.08 4.55 -7.44
C ALA A 89 -3.94 3.13 -8.04
N THR A 90 -2.98 2.35 -7.54
CA THR A 90 -2.76 0.96 -7.94
C THR A 90 -2.43 0.13 -6.70
N PRO A 91 -3.45 -0.32 -5.94
CA PRO A 91 -3.26 -1.19 -4.79
C PRO A 91 -2.48 -2.45 -5.17
N LYS A 92 -1.44 -2.77 -4.39
CA LYS A 92 -0.51 -3.87 -4.71
C LYS A 92 -0.05 -4.63 -3.46
N HIS A 93 0.40 -5.87 -3.54
CA HIS A 93 0.43 -6.77 -4.70
C HIS A 93 -0.63 -7.83 -4.46
N PHE A 94 -1.61 -7.90 -5.35
CA PHE A 94 -2.68 -8.89 -5.25
C PHE A 94 -2.15 -10.27 -5.69
N VAL A 95 -2.07 -11.28 -4.83
CA VAL A 95 -2.26 -11.29 -3.37
C VAL A 95 -1.21 -12.21 -2.72
N CYS A 96 -1.08 -12.18 -1.38
CA CYS A 96 -0.20 -13.06 -0.61
C CYS A 96 1.31 -12.95 -0.94
N ASN A 97 1.77 -11.79 -1.39
CA ASN A 97 3.19 -11.47 -1.58
C ASN A 97 3.80 -10.95 -0.26
N ASP A 98 3.84 -11.82 0.74
CA ASP A 98 4.18 -11.45 2.14
C ASP A 98 5.62 -11.82 2.53
N GLN A 99 6.41 -12.35 1.57
CA GLN A 99 7.84 -12.66 1.75
C GLN A 99 8.64 -12.36 0.48
N GLU A 100 9.88 -11.90 0.66
CA GLU A 100 10.75 -11.58 -0.48
C GLU A 100 11.56 -12.79 -0.96
N HIS A 101 11.83 -13.76 -0.07
CA HIS A 101 12.62 -14.93 -0.43
C HIS A 101 11.91 -15.73 -1.52
N ARG A 102 12.55 -15.80 -2.70
CA ARG A 102 12.03 -16.47 -3.89
C ARG A 102 10.60 -16.05 -4.25
N ARG A 103 10.24 -14.76 -4.09
CA ARG A 103 8.89 -14.23 -4.35
C ARG A 103 8.31 -14.55 -5.74
N ASN A 104 9.16 -14.80 -6.75
CA ASN A 104 8.74 -15.19 -8.10
C ASN A 104 8.51 -16.71 -8.27
N ALA A 105 8.80 -17.53 -7.26
CA ALA A 105 8.74 -19.00 -7.33
C ALA A 105 8.05 -19.64 -6.12
N VAL A 106 7.82 -18.89 -5.05
CA VAL A 106 7.13 -19.39 -3.85
C VAL A 106 5.63 -19.57 -4.13
N GLN A 107 5.08 -20.68 -3.64
CA GLN A 107 3.65 -20.89 -3.58
C GLN A 107 3.15 -20.63 -2.16
N SER A 108 2.29 -19.62 -1.99
CA SER A 108 1.60 -19.36 -0.74
C SER A 108 0.47 -20.38 -0.56
N ILE A 109 0.58 -21.26 0.44
CA ILE A 109 -0.41 -22.31 0.77
C ILE A 109 -1.17 -21.87 2.02
N LEU A 110 -2.48 -21.68 1.89
CA LEU A 110 -3.35 -21.16 2.94
C LEU A 110 -4.78 -21.71 2.79
N THR A 111 -5.54 -21.68 3.89
CA THR A 111 -6.97 -21.99 3.86
C THR A 111 -7.76 -20.87 3.20
N GLU A 112 -8.94 -21.18 2.64
CA GLU A 112 -9.82 -20.17 2.06
C GLU A 112 -10.21 -19.11 3.09
N ARG A 113 -10.48 -19.52 4.33
CA ARG A 113 -10.80 -18.60 5.42
C ARG A 113 -9.69 -17.57 5.64
N ALA A 114 -8.44 -18.01 5.72
CA ALA A 114 -7.31 -17.09 5.89
C ALA A 114 -7.13 -16.18 4.67
N LEU A 115 -7.29 -16.72 3.45
CA LEU A 115 -7.23 -15.93 2.22
C LEU A 115 -8.24 -14.79 2.25
N ARG A 116 -9.51 -15.09 2.58
CA ARG A 116 -10.61 -14.12 2.61
C ARG A 116 -10.47 -13.12 3.76
N GLU A 117 -10.30 -13.62 4.99
CA GLU A 117 -10.37 -12.79 6.19
C GLU A 117 -9.11 -11.95 6.42
N ILE A 118 -7.94 -12.38 5.93
CA ILE A 118 -6.66 -11.72 6.22
C ILE A 118 -6.05 -11.06 4.97
N TYR A 119 -5.86 -11.81 3.89
CA TYR A 119 -5.02 -11.33 2.78
C TYR A 119 -5.81 -10.59 1.69
N ALA A 120 -7.05 -11.01 1.42
CA ALA A 120 -7.91 -10.38 0.43
C ALA A 120 -8.74 -9.24 1.03
N MET A 121 -9.01 -9.25 2.34
CA MET A 121 -9.84 -8.23 3.00
C MET A 121 -9.36 -6.80 2.75
N PRO A 122 -8.05 -6.45 2.83
CA PRO A 122 -7.59 -5.10 2.52
C PRO A 122 -7.86 -4.65 1.07
N PHE A 123 -7.97 -5.58 0.13
CA PHE A 123 -8.30 -5.29 -1.27
C PHE A 123 -9.82 -5.22 -1.51
N GLN A 124 -10.61 -5.83 -0.62
CA GLN A 124 -12.08 -5.83 -0.68
C GLN A 124 -12.68 -4.54 -0.11
N LEU A 125 -12.06 -3.99 0.94
CA LEU A 125 -12.44 -2.73 1.59
C LEU A 125 -11.99 -1.52 0.78
#